data_AF-A0A920H1P9-F1
#
_entry.id   AF-A0A920H1P9-F1
#
_cell.length_a   1.000
_cell.length_b   1.000
_cell.length_c   1.000
_cell.angle_alpha   90.00
_cell.angle_beta   90.00
_cell.angle_gamma   90.00
#
_symmetry.space_group_name_H-M   'P 1'
#
loop_
_entity.id
_entity.type
_entity.pdbx_description
1 polymer ?
#
loop_
_entity_poly.entity_id
_entity_poly.type
_entity_poly.pdbx_seq_one_letter_code
_entity_poly.pdbx_strand_id
1 'polypeptide(L)'
;MRDVNVDDRVFIDDGQIVLKVTEKEKNKLEALILIGGELRDNQGVAFPDSKLSVPAITEQDIEHLKFGTEQDVDFVAVSFVRNAMI
;
A
#
# COMPACT_ATOMS: atom_id res chain seq x y z
N MET A 1 -8.90 5.29 -4.95
CA MET A 1 -8.61 6.51 -5.75
C MET A 1 -8.84 7.80 -5.00
N ARG A 2 -9.82 7.88 -4.07
CA ARG A 2 -10.10 9.10 -3.30
C ARG A 2 -8.84 9.76 -2.72
N ASP A 3 -7.92 8.98 -2.16
CA ASP A 3 -6.75 9.48 -1.41
C ASP A 3 -5.54 9.90 -2.26
N VAL A 4 -5.55 9.59 -3.56
CA VAL A 4 -4.43 9.89 -4.48
C VAL A 4 -4.78 11.10 -5.32
N ASN A 5 -3.84 12.02 -5.51
CA ASN A 5 -4.02 13.24 -6.29
C ASN A 5 -3.22 13.21 -7.60
N VAL A 6 -3.57 14.11 -8.51
CA VAL A 6 -2.69 14.43 -9.65
C VAL A 6 -1.35 14.93 -9.11
N ASP A 7 -0.28 14.61 -9.82
CA ASP A 7 1.12 14.82 -9.44
C ASP A 7 1.69 13.89 -8.36
N ASP A 8 0.87 13.12 -7.64
CA ASP A 8 1.36 12.12 -6.69
C ASP A 8 2.16 11.02 -7.40
N ARG A 9 3.20 10.52 -6.74
CA ARG A 9 3.96 9.38 -7.23
C ARG A 9 3.33 8.05 -6.82
N VAL A 10 3.53 7.06 -7.67
CA VAL A 10 3.20 5.66 -7.42
C VAL A 10 4.44 4.82 -7.61
N PHE A 11 4.83 4.07 -6.59
CA PHE A 11 5.97 3.18 -6.62
C PHE A 11 5.48 1.76 -6.81
N ILE A 12 6.15 1.01 -7.69
CA ILE A 12 5.90 -0.41 -7.94
C ILE A 12 7.23 -1.15 -7.77
N ASP A 13 7.18 -2.37 -7.25
CA ASP A 13 8.35 -3.24 -7.02
C ASP A 13 9.41 -2.57 -6.13
N ASP A 14 9.01 -2.19 -4.91
CA ASP A 14 9.85 -1.47 -3.95
C ASP A 14 10.47 -0.17 -4.49
N GLY A 15 9.80 0.44 -5.47
CA GLY A 15 10.23 1.70 -6.10
C GLY A 15 11.18 1.53 -7.29
N GLN A 16 11.39 0.32 -7.77
CA GLN A 16 12.13 0.09 -9.04
C GLN A 16 11.41 0.72 -10.23
N ILE A 17 10.07 0.71 -10.22
CA ILE A 17 9.24 1.43 -11.19
C ILE A 17 8.59 2.61 -10.46
N VAL A 18 8.65 3.79 -11.08
CA VAL A 18 8.05 5.03 -10.54
C VAL A 18 7.16 5.65 -11.59
N LEU A 19 5.91 5.88 -11.21
CA LEU A 19 4.91 6.58 -12.01
C LEU A 19 4.53 7.90 -11.36
N LYS A 20 4.01 8.84 -12.15
CA LYS A 20 3.41 10.09 -11.68
C LYS A 20 1.99 10.20 -12.22
N VAL A 21 1.02 10.37 -11.33
CA VAL A 21 -0.40 10.49 -11.72
C VAL A 21 -0.59 11.77 -12.52
N THR A 22 -1.16 11.63 -13.73
CA THR A 22 -1.47 12.75 -14.62
C THR A 22 -2.95 13.07 -14.64
N GLU A 23 -3.80 12.05 -14.47
CA GLU A 23 -5.25 12.21 -14.46
C GLU A 23 -5.92 11.20 -13.52
N LYS A 24 -7.08 11.59 -12.99
CA LYS A 24 -7.88 10.77 -12.08
C LYS A 24 -9.31 10.67 -12.58
N GLU A 25 -9.72 9.45 -12.86
CA GLU A 25 -11.12 9.12 -13.12
C GLU A 25 -11.74 8.37 -11.93
N LYS A 26 -13.01 8.02 -12.05
CA LYS A 26 -13.77 7.37 -10.97
C LYS A 26 -13.12 6.07 -10.50
N ASN A 27 -12.65 5.24 -11.43
CA ASN A 27 -12.14 3.89 -11.18
C ASN A 27 -10.79 3.58 -11.86
N LYS A 28 -10.15 4.58 -12.50
CA LYS A 28 -8.78 4.44 -13.04
C LYS A 28 -7.97 5.72 -12.79
N LEU A 29 -6.65 5.55 -12.72
CA LEU A 29 -5.67 6.63 -12.71
C LEU A 29 -4.89 6.50 -13.99
N GLU A 30 -4.65 7.63 -14.65
CA GLU A 30 -3.67 7.71 -15.72
C GLU A 30 -2.37 8.26 -15.13
N ALA A 31 -1.25 7.67 -15.52
CA ALA A 31 0.04 8.03 -14.97
C ALA A 31 1.13 7.95 -16.04
N LEU A 32 2.12 8.83 -15.91
CA LEU A 32 3.32 8.84 -16.72
C LEU A 32 4.40 8.02 -16.02
N ILE A 33 5.11 7.18 -16.78
CA ILE A 33 6.29 6.47 -16.29
C ILE A 33 7.44 7.47 -16.13
N LEU A 34 7.92 7.66 -14.90
CA LEU A 34 9.12 8.44 -14.60
C LEU A 34 10.38 7.55 -14.63
N ILE A 35 10.27 6.35 -14.06
CA ILE A 35 11.31 5.32 -14.06
C ILE A 35 10.65 4.01 -14.48
N GLY A 36 11.08 3.46 -15.62
CA GLY A 36 10.58 2.19 -16.14
C GLY A 36 11.34 0.99 -15.59
N GLY A 37 10.81 -0.21 -15.85
CA GLY A 37 11.38 -1.47 -15.40
C GLY A 37 10.52 -2.65 -15.82
N GLU A 38 10.88 -3.84 -15.35
CA GLU A 38 10.10 -5.06 -15.58
C GLU A 38 8.93 -5.13 -14.60
N LEU A 39 7.70 -5.16 -15.14
CA LEU A 39 6.50 -5.37 -14.35
C LEU A 39 6.20 -6.86 -14.26
N ARG A 40 6.06 -7.36 -13.03
CA ARG A 40 5.77 -8.77 -12.71
C ARG A 40 4.47 -8.88 -11.92
N ASP A 41 3.90 -10.08 -11.89
CA ASP A 41 2.65 -10.33 -11.19
C ASP A 41 2.78 -10.14 -9.67
N ASN A 42 1.70 -9.68 -9.04
CA ASN A 42 1.57 -9.48 -7.59
C ASN A 42 2.63 -8.54 -6.97
N GLN A 43 3.17 -7.61 -7.75
CA GLN A 43 4.08 -6.59 -7.23
C GLN A 43 3.35 -5.61 -6.30
N GLY A 44 4.02 -5.28 -5.20
CA GLY A 44 3.55 -4.29 -4.24
C GLY A 44 3.48 -2.89 -4.87
N VAL A 45 2.48 -2.12 -4.44
CA VAL A 45 2.30 -0.73 -4.85
C VAL A 45 2.30 0.16 -3.62
N ALA A 46 3.07 1.24 -3.65
CA ALA A 46 3.15 2.23 -2.59
C ALA A 46 2.88 3.64 -3.11
N PHE A 47 2.26 4.46 -2.27
CA PHE A 47 1.89 5.85 -2.57
C PHE A 47 2.60 6.76 -1.56
N PRO A 48 3.86 7.16 -1.82
CA PRO A 48 4.68 7.89 -0.85
C PRO A 48 4.13 9.28 -0.51
N ASP A 49 3.40 9.90 -1.44
CA ASP A 49 2.90 11.27 -1.32
C ASP A 49 1.48 11.32 -0.72
N SER A 50 0.77 10.17 -0.72
CA SER A 50 -0.64 10.10 -0.33
C SER A 50 -0.84 9.46 1.04
N LYS A 51 -1.73 10.04 1.86
CA LYS A 51 -2.21 9.38 3.08
C LYS A 51 -3.41 8.50 2.74
N LEU A 52 -3.13 7.23 2.45
CA LEU A 52 -4.18 6.28 2.08
C LEU A 52 -5.16 6.04 3.24
N SER A 53 -6.45 5.96 2.94
CA SER A 53 -7.52 5.65 3.89
C SER A 53 -7.80 4.14 3.95
N VAL A 54 -6.73 3.33 4.06
CA VAL A 54 -6.83 1.87 4.27
C VAL A 54 -6.75 1.58 5.77
N PRO A 55 -7.57 0.67 6.32
CA PRO A 55 -7.46 0.27 7.72
C PRO A 55 -6.07 -0.29 8.01
N ALA A 56 -5.56 -0.06 9.22
CA ALA A 56 -4.25 -0.54 9.64
C ALA A 56 -4.21 -2.06 9.86
N ILE A 57 -5.37 -2.65 10.18
CA ILE A 57 -5.57 -4.08 10.41
C ILE A 57 -6.61 -4.59 9.42
N THR A 58 -6.28 -5.64 8.69
CA THR A 58 -7.20 -6.34 7.78
C THR A 58 -7.90 -7.51 8.47
N GLU A 59 -8.95 -8.05 7.86
CA GLU A 59 -9.60 -9.28 8.36
C GLU A 59 -8.61 -10.45 8.40
N GLN A 60 -7.72 -10.53 7.41
CA GLN A 60 -6.67 -11.54 7.37
C GLN A 60 -5.66 -11.38 8.53
N ASP A 61 -5.30 -10.15 8.88
CA ASP A 61 -4.43 -9.91 10.04
C ASP A 61 -5.09 -10.40 11.34
N ILE A 62 -6.41 -10.25 11.49
CA ILE A 62 -7.15 -10.78 12.64
C ILE A 62 -7.08 -12.31 12.70
N GLU A 63 -7.17 -12.98 11.56
CA GLU A 63 -7.01 -14.44 11.48
C GLU A 63 -5.59 -14.87 11.86
N HIS A 64 -4.56 -14.15 11.37
CA HIS A 64 -3.17 -14.39 11.75
C HIS A 64 -2.92 -14.16 13.24
N LEU A 65 -3.54 -13.15 13.85
CA LEU A 65 -3.45 -12.90 15.30
C LEU A 65 -4.06 -14.03 16.13
N LYS A 66 -5.21 -14.56 15.70
CA LYS A 66 -5.83 -15.73 16.35
C LYS A 66 -4.90 -16.94 16.26
N PHE A 67 -4.36 -17.21 15.07
CA PHE A 67 -3.39 -18.28 14.88
C PHE A 67 -2.13 -18.08 15.74
N GLY A 68 -1.58 -16.87 15.79
CA GLY A 68 -0.42 -16.56 16.64
C GLY A 68 -0.69 -16.78 18.12
N THR A 69 -1.92 -16.51 18.58
CA THR A 69 -2.35 -16.82 19.96
C THR A 69 -2.35 -18.33 20.21
N GLU A 70 -2.81 -19.14 19.26
CA GLU A 70 -2.75 -20.61 19.37
C GLU A 70 -1.32 -21.16 19.37
N GLN A 71 -0.35 -20.40 18.84
CA GLN A 71 1.07 -20.74 18.82
C GLN A 71 1.87 -20.14 19.99
N ASP A 72 1.23 -19.46 20.93
CA ASP A 72 1.87 -18.80 22.08
C ASP A 72 3.03 -17.86 21.68
N VAL A 73 2.83 -17.03 20.64
CA VAL A 73 3.86 -16.07 20.19
C VAL A 73 4.14 -14.98 21.24
N ASP A 74 5.42 -14.66 21.46
CA ASP A 74 5.82 -13.64 22.44
C ASP A 74 5.58 -12.19 21.96
N PHE A 75 5.64 -11.97 20.65
CA PHE A 75 5.57 -10.64 20.04
C PHE A 75 4.80 -10.65 18.73
N VAL A 76 4.14 -9.53 18.45
CA VAL A 76 3.48 -9.24 17.17
C VAL A 76 4.10 -7.98 16.58
N ALA A 77 4.58 -8.07 15.34
CA ALA A 77 4.99 -6.92 14.55
C ALA A 77 3.80 -6.43 13.71
N VAL A 78 3.35 -5.20 13.96
CA VAL A 78 2.24 -4.59 13.20
C VAL A 78 2.83 -3.64 12.17
N SER A 79 2.55 -3.91 10.90
CA SER A 79 2.98 -3.07 9.77
C SER A 79 2.02 -1.91 9.55
N PHE A 80 2.51 -0.83 8.93
CA PHE A 80 1.69 0.33 8.50
C PHE A 80 0.91 1.07 9.61
N VAL A 81 1.37 1.03 10.87
CA VAL A 81 0.79 1.79 11.99
C VAL A 81 0.89 3.29 11.72
N ARG A 82 -0.25 3.99 11.70
CA ARG A 82 -0.31 5.43 11.42
C ARG A 82 -0.56 6.31 12.65
N ASN A 83 -1.16 5.75 13.69
CA ASN A 83 -1.44 6.46 14.92
C ASN A 83 -1.59 5.45 16.09
N ALA A 84 -1.59 5.95 17.33
CA ALA A 84 -1.66 5.11 18.52
C ALA A 84 -3.03 4.48 18.78
N MET A 85 -4.10 5.05 18.20
CA MET A 85 -5.45 4.48 18.24
C MET A 85 -5.65 3.64 16.98
N ILE A 86 -5.23 2.38 17.07
CA ILE A 86 -5.56 1.34 16.09
C ILE A 86 -7.01 0.91 16.32
#